data_AF-A0A0R2XC49-F1
#
_entry.id   AF-A0A0R2XC49-F1
#
_cell.length_a   1.000
_cell.length_b   1.000
_cell.length_c   1.000
_cell.angle_alpha   90.00
_cell.angle_beta   90.00
_cell.angle_gamma   90.00
#
_symmetry.space_group_name_H-M   'P 1'
#
loop_
_entity.id
_entity.type
_entity.pdbx_description
1 polymer ?
#
loop_
_entity_poly.entity_id
_entity_poly.type
_entity_poly.pdbx_seq_one_letter_code
_entity_poly.pdbx_strand_id
1 'polypeptide(L)'
;MQTPVLLIHFNRPDSTRRQLEALKIVAPQRVWILCDGPRAGRSGEAKKVAEVRAMLDELPWPCEVKRLYREHNLGCCKNISAGISWFLNDCEAGIILEDDILTDPSFFRFCQELLTRFADSPEVFAIAGHNRRSQPLDLNDDYGFSNYFQCWGWATWKRAWDHFDPTLSGWRDQETWNSICARIFHKLRARLYWTWMFGQVDQQRRDTWASRFLLTIWKQSGCAIIPRLNLTENIGFNSEGTHTAHFSGQEVTACQQSFPLRHPHQI
;
A
#
# COMPACT_ATOMS: atom_id res chain seq x y z
N MET A 1 -19.16 5.67 -1.17
CA MET A 1 -17.93 6.35 -1.64
C MET A 1 -17.63 5.91 -3.09
N GLN A 2 -17.17 6.81 -3.97
CA GLN A 2 -17.07 6.53 -5.43
C GLN A 2 -15.69 6.04 -5.91
N THR A 3 -14.61 6.39 -5.21
CA THR A 3 -13.24 5.98 -5.56
C THR A 3 -13.11 4.45 -5.69
N PRO A 4 -12.52 3.91 -6.76
CA PRO A 4 -12.19 2.49 -6.86
C PRO A 4 -11.35 1.99 -5.67
N VAL A 5 -11.67 0.81 -5.12
CA VAL A 5 -10.89 0.17 -4.04
C VAL A 5 -10.43 -1.21 -4.46
N LEU A 6 -9.12 -1.47 -4.38
CA LEU A 6 -8.53 -2.79 -4.50
C LEU A 6 -8.30 -3.38 -3.10
N LEU A 7 -8.92 -4.54 -2.86
CA LEU A 7 -8.71 -5.39 -1.70
C LEU A 7 -7.77 -6.53 -2.06
N ILE A 8 -6.64 -6.65 -1.35
CA ILE A 8 -5.61 -7.67 -1.58
C ILE A 8 -5.60 -8.64 -0.41
N HIS A 9 -5.87 -9.91 -0.71
CA HIS A 9 -6.08 -10.94 0.28
C HIS A 9 -5.29 -12.22 -0.01
N PHE A 10 -5.10 -13.02 1.03
CA PHE A 10 -4.55 -14.36 0.89
C PHE A 10 -5.24 -15.37 1.81
N ASN A 11 -4.68 -15.63 3.00
CA ASN A 11 -5.04 -16.78 3.83
C ASN A 11 -5.28 -16.41 5.31
N ARG A 12 -5.73 -15.17 5.58
CA ARG A 12 -5.99 -14.66 6.94
C ARG A 12 -7.47 -14.37 7.17
N PRO A 13 -8.30 -15.39 7.51
CA PRO A 13 -9.73 -15.20 7.69
C PRO A 13 -10.09 -14.15 8.75
N ASP A 14 -9.37 -14.11 9.87
CA ASP A 14 -9.71 -13.20 10.97
C ASP A 14 -9.45 -11.73 10.63
N SER A 15 -8.31 -11.43 10.00
CA SER A 15 -8.02 -10.08 9.49
C SER A 15 -9.00 -9.67 8.40
N THR A 16 -9.32 -10.60 7.47
CA THR A 16 -10.32 -10.38 6.42
C THR A 16 -11.66 -9.98 7.01
N ARG A 17 -12.17 -10.73 7.99
CA ARG A 17 -13.44 -10.44 8.66
C ARG A 17 -13.44 -9.05 9.29
N ARG A 18 -12.39 -8.71 10.03
CA ARG A 18 -12.26 -7.39 10.68
C ARG A 18 -12.22 -6.25 9.66
N GLN A 19 -11.51 -6.43 8.55
CA GLN A 19 -11.43 -5.42 7.50
C GLN A 19 -12.80 -5.23 6.82
N LEU A 20 -13.50 -6.31 6.47
CA LEU A 20 -14.81 -6.22 5.84
C LEU A 20 -15.83 -5.54 6.76
N GLU A 21 -15.82 -5.84 8.07
CA GLU A 21 -16.67 -5.12 9.05
C GLU A 21 -16.38 -3.62 9.08
N ALA A 22 -15.10 -3.22 9.07
CA ALA A 22 -14.71 -1.81 9.05
C ALA A 22 -15.16 -1.11 7.74
N LEU A 23 -15.06 -1.80 6.60
CA LEU A 23 -15.44 -1.27 5.29
C LEU A 23 -16.94 -1.06 5.11
N LYS A 24 -17.80 -1.75 5.88
CA LYS A 24 -19.26 -1.54 5.85
C LYS A 24 -19.66 -0.09 6.04
N ILE A 25 -18.93 0.63 6.90
CA ILE A 25 -19.23 2.03 7.24
C ILE A 25 -19.10 2.94 6.01
N VAL A 26 -18.12 2.68 5.14
CA VAL A 26 -17.84 3.50 3.96
C VAL A 26 -18.45 2.95 2.67
N ALA A 27 -18.74 1.65 2.64
CA ALA A 27 -19.38 0.90 1.56
C ALA A 27 -18.88 1.35 0.16
N PRO A 28 -17.64 0.98 -0.23
CA PRO A 28 -17.10 1.36 -1.53
C PRO A 28 -17.98 0.82 -2.65
N GLN A 29 -18.36 1.67 -3.60
CA GLN A 29 -19.31 1.29 -4.66
C GLN A 29 -18.67 0.44 -5.76
N ARG A 30 -17.34 0.52 -5.92
CA ARG A 30 -16.59 -0.23 -6.94
C ARG A 30 -15.39 -0.90 -6.27
N VAL A 31 -15.39 -2.23 -6.24
CA VAL A 31 -14.41 -3.04 -5.52
C VAL A 31 -13.73 -4.02 -6.46
N TRP A 32 -12.40 -4.06 -6.40
CA TRP A 32 -11.58 -5.07 -7.03
C TRP A 32 -11.04 -5.95 -5.93
N ILE A 33 -11.09 -7.25 -6.15
CA ILE A 33 -10.63 -8.23 -5.17
C ILE A 33 -9.53 -9.07 -5.82
N LEU A 34 -8.32 -8.97 -5.26
CA LEU A 34 -7.22 -9.86 -5.55
C LEU A 34 -7.09 -10.85 -4.39
N CYS A 35 -7.18 -12.16 -4.68
CA CYS A 35 -6.87 -13.19 -3.69
C CYS A 35 -5.82 -14.14 -4.25
N ASP A 36 -4.69 -14.30 -3.57
CA ASP A 36 -3.68 -15.28 -3.97
C ASP A 36 -4.18 -16.72 -3.77
N GLY A 37 -3.49 -17.68 -4.41
CA GLY A 37 -3.75 -19.11 -4.27
C GLY A 37 -2.97 -19.71 -3.10
N PRO A 38 -3.38 -20.89 -2.59
CA PRO A 38 -2.64 -21.59 -1.54
C PRO A 38 -1.26 -22.03 -2.04
N ARG A 39 -0.29 -22.10 -1.13
CA ARG A 39 1.03 -22.66 -1.39
C ARG A 39 0.94 -24.18 -1.37
N ALA A 40 1.58 -24.82 -2.36
CA ALA A 40 1.66 -26.27 -2.43
C ALA A 40 2.32 -26.84 -1.17
N GLY A 41 1.78 -27.94 -0.64
CA GLY A 41 2.34 -28.64 0.52
C GLY A 41 2.14 -27.95 1.87
N ARG A 42 1.38 -26.85 1.96
CA ARG A 42 1.03 -26.21 3.26
C ARG A 42 -0.32 -26.71 3.76
N SER A 43 -0.28 -27.67 4.70
CA SER A 43 -1.49 -28.23 5.33
C SER A 43 -2.39 -27.14 5.92
N GLY A 44 -3.70 -27.24 5.69
CA GLY A 44 -4.71 -26.30 6.19
C GLY A 44 -4.82 -24.97 5.43
N GLU A 45 -3.83 -24.59 4.61
CA GLU A 45 -3.84 -23.29 3.93
C GLU A 45 -4.92 -23.18 2.87
N ALA A 46 -5.17 -24.25 2.10
CA ALA A 46 -6.25 -24.29 1.11
C ALA A 46 -7.63 -24.02 1.77
N LYS A 47 -7.84 -24.50 2.99
CA LYS A 47 -9.07 -24.23 3.76
C LYS A 47 -9.15 -22.76 4.15
N LYS A 48 -8.07 -22.16 4.67
CA LYS A 48 -8.03 -20.74 5.01
C LYS A 48 -8.28 -19.84 3.79
N VAL A 49 -7.68 -20.15 2.65
CA VAL A 49 -7.92 -19.41 1.39
C VAL A 49 -9.38 -19.53 0.94
N ALA A 50 -9.97 -20.73 1.02
CA ALA A 50 -11.38 -20.93 0.70
C ALA A 50 -12.31 -20.12 1.62
N GLU A 51 -12.01 -20.07 2.93
CA GLU A 51 -12.78 -19.26 3.90
C GLU A 51 -12.67 -17.76 3.58
N VAL A 52 -11.47 -17.26 3.25
CA VAL A 52 -11.26 -15.87 2.82
C VAL A 52 -12.07 -15.56 1.56
N ARG A 53 -12.02 -16.43 0.54
CA ARG A 53 -12.77 -16.23 -0.71
C ARG A 53 -14.27 -16.23 -0.48
N ALA A 54 -14.79 -17.12 0.37
CA ALA A 54 -16.21 -17.12 0.71
C ALA A 54 -16.69 -15.78 1.30
N MET A 55 -15.89 -15.17 2.20
CA MET A 55 -16.21 -13.84 2.74
C MET A 55 -16.13 -12.73 1.68
N LEU A 56 -15.24 -12.85 0.70
CA LEU A 56 -15.05 -11.87 -0.38
C LEU A 56 -16.09 -12.03 -1.51
N ASP A 57 -16.67 -13.21 -1.67
CA ASP A 57 -17.75 -13.47 -2.63
C ASP A 57 -19.06 -12.81 -2.17
N GLU A 58 -19.26 -12.68 -0.86
CA GLU A 58 -20.45 -12.10 -0.24
C GLU A 58 -20.10 -10.81 0.54
N LEU A 59 -19.64 -9.78 -0.18
CA LEU A 59 -19.38 -8.48 0.46
C LEU A 59 -20.68 -7.94 1.11
N PRO A 60 -20.62 -7.46 2.36
CA PRO A 60 -21.82 -7.16 3.14
C PRO A 60 -22.46 -5.79 2.82
N TRP A 61 -22.16 -5.21 1.67
CA TRP A 61 -22.77 -3.99 1.14
C TRP A 61 -22.91 -4.09 -0.39
N PRO A 62 -23.89 -3.40 -1.00
CA PRO A 62 -24.05 -3.41 -2.45
C PRO A 62 -22.91 -2.68 -3.15
N CYS A 63 -22.26 -3.34 -4.11
CA CYS A 63 -21.19 -2.77 -4.92
C CYS A 63 -21.00 -3.51 -6.25
N GLU A 64 -20.38 -2.83 -7.22
CA GLU A 64 -19.78 -3.47 -8.38
C GLU A 64 -18.51 -4.19 -7.92
N VAL A 65 -18.36 -5.47 -8.26
CA VAL A 65 -17.20 -6.27 -7.84
C VAL A 65 -16.53 -6.95 -9.02
N LYS A 66 -15.22 -6.75 -9.17
CA LYS A 66 -14.36 -7.51 -10.08
C LYS A 66 -13.40 -8.37 -9.26
N ARG A 67 -13.23 -9.64 -9.63
CA ARG A 67 -12.44 -10.62 -8.85
C ARG A 67 -11.31 -11.19 -9.68
N LEU A 68 -10.14 -11.32 -9.05
CA LEU A 68 -8.96 -11.99 -9.59
C LEU A 68 -8.43 -12.97 -8.54
N TYR A 69 -8.85 -14.23 -8.66
CA TYR A 69 -8.40 -15.31 -7.77
C TYR A 69 -7.32 -16.14 -8.46
N ARG A 70 -6.17 -16.28 -7.81
CA ARG A 70 -5.09 -17.11 -8.33
C ARG A 70 -5.31 -18.57 -7.96
N GLU A 71 -5.06 -19.48 -8.89
CA GLU A 71 -5.11 -20.92 -8.58
C GLU A 71 -3.96 -21.35 -7.65
N HIS A 72 -2.78 -20.76 -7.85
CA HIS A 72 -1.55 -21.09 -7.15
C HIS A 72 -0.95 -19.84 -6.53
N ASN A 73 -0.25 -19.98 -5.40
CA ASN A 73 0.45 -18.87 -4.76
C ASN A 73 1.50 -18.26 -5.69
N LEU A 74 1.41 -16.96 -5.98
CA LEU A 74 2.39 -16.25 -6.81
C LEU A 74 3.45 -15.50 -5.98
N GLY A 75 3.29 -15.43 -4.67
CA GLY A 75 4.17 -14.67 -3.77
C GLY A 75 3.79 -13.20 -3.70
N CYS A 76 4.34 -12.51 -2.70
CA CYS A 76 3.98 -11.14 -2.35
C CYS A 76 4.28 -10.17 -3.51
N CYS A 77 5.51 -10.13 -4.04
CA CYS A 77 5.85 -9.13 -5.04
C CYS A 77 5.07 -9.35 -6.34
N LYS A 78 5.07 -10.58 -6.86
CA LYS A 78 4.47 -10.89 -8.16
C LYS A 78 2.94 -10.80 -8.11
N ASN A 79 2.30 -11.35 -7.08
CA ASN A 79 0.84 -11.29 -6.98
C ASN A 79 0.36 -9.84 -6.87
N ILE A 80 0.93 -9.09 -5.91
CA ILE A 80 0.46 -7.75 -5.59
C ILE A 80 0.72 -6.78 -6.73
N SER A 81 1.94 -6.77 -7.29
CA SER A 81 2.24 -5.85 -8.41
C SER A 81 1.37 -6.11 -9.63
N ALA A 82 1.15 -7.39 -10.00
CA ALA A 82 0.26 -7.73 -11.11
C ALA A 82 -1.20 -7.37 -10.83
N GLY A 83 -1.65 -7.51 -9.58
CA GLY A 83 -3.01 -7.12 -9.17
C GLY A 83 -3.22 -5.61 -9.18
N ILE A 84 -2.23 -4.83 -8.74
CA ILE A 84 -2.28 -3.36 -8.82
C ILE A 84 -2.31 -2.92 -10.30
N SER A 85 -1.49 -3.52 -11.16
CA SER A 85 -1.54 -3.24 -12.61
C SER A 85 -2.90 -3.59 -13.21
N TRP A 86 -3.47 -4.75 -12.88
CA TRP A 86 -4.81 -5.15 -13.32
C TRP A 86 -5.89 -4.15 -12.89
N PHE A 87 -5.85 -3.71 -11.63
CA PHE A 87 -6.75 -2.73 -11.07
C PHE A 87 -6.64 -1.36 -11.76
N LEU A 88 -5.43 -0.81 -11.83
CA LEU A 88 -5.21 0.54 -12.37
C LEU A 88 -5.38 0.62 -13.88
N ASN A 89 -5.15 -0.48 -14.62
CA ASN A 89 -5.46 -0.54 -16.06
C ASN A 89 -6.96 -0.46 -16.37
N ASP A 90 -7.81 -0.73 -15.38
CA ASP A 90 -9.27 -0.72 -15.53
C ASP A 90 -9.92 0.53 -14.94
N CYS A 91 -9.29 1.15 -13.92
CA CYS A 91 -9.90 2.26 -13.20
C CYS A 91 -9.05 3.55 -13.13
N GLU A 92 -7.83 3.56 -13.67
CA GLU A 92 -6.89 4.69 -13.77
C GLU A 92 -6.36 5.27 -12.46
N ALA A 93 -7.11 5.18 -11.36
CA ALA A 93 -6.69 5.60 -10.03
C ALA A 93 -7.57 4.95 -8.95
N GLY A 94 -7.02 4.79 -7.76
CA GLY A 94 -7.81 4.27 -6.64
C GLY A 94 -7.02 3.93 -5.39
N ILE A 95 -7.74 3.42 -4.40
CA ILE A 95 -7.26 3.05 -3.07
C ILE A 95 -6.90 1.56 -3.06
N ILE A 96 -5.83 1.20 -2.36
CA ILE A 96 -5.28 -0.14 -2.27
C ILE A 96 -5.11 -0.52 -0.80
N LEU A 97 -5.74 -1.63 -0.40
CA LEU A 97 -5.73 -2.16 0.96
C LEU A 97 -5.30 -3.63 0.96
N GLU A 98 -4.35 -3.99 1.83
CA GLU A 98 -4.00 -5.40 2.14
C GLU A 98 -4.89 -5.93 3.27
N ASP A 99 -5.02 -7.26 3.40
CA ASP A 99 -5.93 -7.92 4.33
C ASP A 99 -5.74 -7.57 5.82
N ASP A 100 -4.58 -7.04 6.18
CA ASP A 100 -4.21 -6.65 7.53
C ASP A 100 -4.25 -5.13 7.77
N ILE A 101 -4.89 -4.37 6.89
CA ILE A 101 -5.05 -2.92 7.03
C ILE A 101 -6.48 -2.57 7.43
N LEU A 102 -6.64 -1.98 8.61
CA LEU A 102 -7.86 -1.29 9.01
C LEU A 102 -7.72 0.21 8.73
N THR A 103 -8.85 0.88 8.51
CA THR A 103 -8.88 2.27 8.06
C THR A 103 -9.91 3.06 8.86
N ASP A 104 -9.55 4.28 9.28
CA ASP A 104 -10.58 5.23 9.70
C ASP A 104 -11.43 5.64 8.48
N PRO A 105 -12.76 5.84 8.60
CA PRO A 105 -13.62 6.24 7.48
C PRO A 105 -13.15 7.51 6.75
N SER A 106 -12.51 8.45 7.45
CA SER A 106 -11.96 9.68 6.88
C SER A 106 -10.84 9.44 5.87
N PHE A 107 -10.12 8.31 5.95
CA PHE A 107 -9.07 7.92 5.00
C PHE A 107 -9.57 7.92 3.56
N PHE A 108 -10.79 7.44 3.33
CA PHE A 108 -11.35 7.34 1.98
C PHE A 108 -11.64 8.70 1.36
N ARG A 109 -12.19 9.63 2.15
CA ARG A 109 -12.41 11.00 1.69
C ARG A 109 -11.08 11.73 1.49
N PHE A 110 -10.10 11.49 2.36
CA PHE A 110 -8.73 12.02 2.22
C PHE A 110 -8.11 11.58 0.89
N CYS A 111 -8.12 10.28 0.59
CA CYS A 111 -7.62 9.77 -0.69
C CYS A 111 -8.44 10.29 -1.89
N GLN A 112 -9.77 10.33 -1.81
CA GLN A 112 -10.60 10.82 -2.92
C GLN A 112 -10.29 12.28 -3.28
N GLU A 113 -10.17 13.15 -2.28
CA GLU A 113 -9.85 14.56 -2.46
C GLU A 113 -8.46 14.73 -3.08
N LEU A 114 -7.46 14.01 -2.57
CA LEU A 114 -6.08 14.12 -3.04
C LEU A 114 -5.84 13.44 -4.40
N LEU A 115 -6.52 12.34 -4.70
CA LEU A 115 -6.51 11.71 -6.03
C LEU A 115 -7.00 12.69 -7.10
N THR A 116 -8.04 13.46 -6.76
CA THR A 116 -8.58 14.51 -7.65
C THR A 116 -7.62 15.69 -7.75
N ARG A 117 -7.11 16.18 -6.61
CA ARG A 117 -6.24 17.37 -6.55
C ARG A 117 -4.93 17.19 -7.31
N PHE A 118 -4.30 16.03 -7.19
CA PHE A 118 -3.00 15.73 -7.79
C PHE A 118 -3.11 14.84 -9.03
N ALA A 119 -4.27 14.81 -9.70
CA ALA A 119 -4.48 13.99 -10.89
C ALA A 119 -3.43 14.27 -11.98
N ASP A 120 -3.02 15.53 -12.14
CA ASP A 120 -2.08 15.99 -13.17
C ASP A 120 -0.69 16.36 -12.64
N SER A 121 -0.35 15.99 -11.40
CA SER A 121 0.95 16.30 -10.78
C SER A 121 1.94 15.14 -10.94
N PRO A 122 2.78 15.11 -12.00
CA PRO A 122 3.67 13.96 -12.30
C PRO A 122 4.63 13.62 -11.16
N GLU A 123 4.98 14.58 -10.31
CA GLU A 123 5.86 14.44 -9.17
C GLU A 123 5.23 13.69 -7.99
N VAL A 124 3.89 13.64 -7.88
CA VAL A 124 3.19 12.93 -6.81
C VAL A 124 2.84 11.51 -7.26
N PHE A 125 3.43 10.52 -6.60
CA PHE A 125 3.31 9.11 -6.98
C PHE A 125 2.31 8.32 -6.13
N ALA A 126 2.13 8.69 -4.87
CA ALA A 126 1.28 7.94 -3.95
C ALA A 126 0.71 8.84 -2.86
N ILE A 127 -0.43 8.43 -2.32
CA ILE A 127 -1.05 9.00 -1.12
C ILE A 127 -1.04 7.92 -0.06
N ALA A 128 -0.20 8.05 0.98
CA ALA A 128 -0.22 7.14 2.11
C ALA A 128 -1.39 7.46 3.05
N GLY A 129 -1.93 6.43 3.70
CA GLY A 129 -2.80 6.56 4.87
C GLY A 129 -2.07 6.35 6.20
N HIS A 130 -0.86 5.82 6.15
CA HIS A 130 -0.07 5.46 7.33
C HIS A 130 1.16 6.36 7.47
N ASN A 131 1.46 6.80 8.69
CA ASN A 131 2.65 7.61 8.96
C ASN A 131 3.58 7.02 10.05
N ARG A 132 3.22 5.87 10.64
CA ARG A 132 3.98 5.14 11.67
C ARG A 132 4.17 5.91 12.98
N ARG A 133 3.35 6.92 13.26
CA ARG A 133 3.41 7.71 14.50
C ARG A 133 2.07 7.68 15.21
N SER A 134 2.11 7.41 16.51
CA SER A 134 0.94 7.53 17.40
C SER A 134 0.55 8.99 17.66
N GLN A 135 1.48 9.91 17.43
CA GLN A 135 1.25 11.34 17.51
C GLN A 135 1.22 11.96 16.12
N PRO A 136 0.48 13.08 15.94
CA PRO A 136 0.52 13.84 14.69
C PRO A 136 1.95 14.18 14.29
N LEU A 137 2.23 14.17 12.99
CA LEU A 137 3.46 14.75 12.47
C LEU A 137 3.50 16.24 12.79
N ASP A 138 4.72 16.76 12.99
CA ASP A 138 4.97 18.19 13.17
C ASP A 138 4.83 18.91 11.83
N LEU A 139 3.58 19.08 11.41
CA LEU A 139 3.14 19.74 10.19
C LEU A 139 2.04 20.73 10.55
N ASN A 140 2.05 21.88 9.88
CA ASN A 140 0.97 22.87 9.99
C ASN A 140 -0.25 22.47 9.15
N ASP A 141 -0.05 21.67 8.10
CA ASP A 141 -1.05 21.20 7.14
C ASP A 141 -1.48 19.76 7.45
N ASP A 142 -2.59 19.32 6.86
CA ASP A 142 -3.14 17.98 7.13
C ASP A 142 -2.33 16.85 6.48
N TYR A 143 -1.43 17.19 5.57
CA TYR A 143 -0.47 16.28 4.97
C TYR A 143 0.76 17.02 4.48
N GLY A 144 1.84 16.27 4.24
CA GLY A 144 3.05 16.78 3.62
C GLY A 144 3.55 15.84 2.54
N PHE A 145 4.71 16.16 1.97
CA PHE A 145 5.37 15.35 0.97
C PHE A 145 6.60 14.67 1.55
N SER A 146 6.78 13.42 1.20
CA SER A 146 7.81 12.54 1.74
C SER A 146 8.52 11.81 0.61
N ASN A 147 9.83 11.69 0.72
CA ASN A 147 10.60 10.78 -0.11
C ASN A 147 10.33 9.31 0.28
N TYR A 148 9.64 9.03 1.38
CA TYR A 148 9.31 7.68 1.81
C TYR A 148 7.85 7.34 1.55
N PHE A 149 7.64 6.19 0.91
CA PHE A 149 6.34 5.58 0.68
C PHE A 149 5.97 4.63 1.82
N GLN A 150 4.75 4.76 2.34
CA GLN A 150 4.16 3.82 3.30
C GLN A 150 2.99 3.10 2.62
N CYS A 151 3.04 1.77 2.54
CA CYS A 151 2.10 0.97 1.76
C CYS A 151 0.90 0.45 2.57
N TRP A 152 0.83 0.71 3.87
CA TRP A 152 -0.23 0.23 4.75
C TRP A 152 -1.50 1.06 4.59
N GLY A 153 -2.22 0.80 3.50
CA GLY A 153 -3.35 1.61 3.06
C GLY A 153 -2.88 2.87 2.36
N TRP A 154 -3.15 2.94 1.07
CA TRP A 154 -2.66 4.01 0.21
C TRP A 154 -3.50 4.15 -1.05
N ALA A 155 -3.26 5.20 -1.82
CA ALA A 155 -3.87 5.40 -3.13
C ALA A 155 -2.83 5.88 -4.15
N THR A 156 -3.10 5.64 -5.43
CA THR A 156 -2.23 6.05 -6.53
C THR A 156 -3.00 6.16 -7.84
N TRP A 157 -2.29 6.57 -8.89
CA TRP A 157 -2.75 6.69 -10.26
C TRP A 157 -1.97 5.74 -11.15
N LYS A 158 -2.61 5.29 -12.23
CA LYS A 158 -1.99 4.55 -13.32
C LYS A 158 -0.77 5.29 -13.87
N ARG A 159 -0.87 6.62 -14.08
CA ARG A 159 0.27 7.44 -14.54
C ARG A 159 1.53 7.30 -13.68
N ALA A 160 1.37 7.13 -12.36
CA ALA A 160 2.49 6.94 -11.44
C ALA A 160 2.93 5.47 -11.41
N TRP A 161 1.97 4.55 -11.42
CA TRP A 161 2.22 3.11 -11.38
C TRP A 161 2.86 2.56 -12.66
N ASP A 162 2.61 3.17 -13.82
CA ASP A 162 3.21 2.77 -15.10
C ASP A 162 4.74 2.91 -15.11
N HIS A 163 5.31 3.69 -14.17
CA HIS A 163 6.75 3.75 -13.95
C HIS A 163 7.30 2.57 -13.13
N PHE A 164 6.45 1.77 -12.48
CA PHE A 164 6.87 0.69 -11.58
C PHE A 164 7.90 -0.22 -12.24
N ASP A 165 9.10 -0.23 -11.67
CA ASP A 165 10.20 -1.04 -12.14
C ASP A 165 10.46 -2.23 -11.20
N PRO A 166 10.02 -3.45 -11.58
CA PRO A 166 10.29 -4.63 -10.78
C PRO A 166 11.76 -5.07 -10.84
N THR A 167 12.57 -4.54 -11.76
CA THR A 167 13.93 -5.02 -12.04
C THR A 167 15.02 -4.33 -11.20
N LEU A 168 14.66 -3.39 -10.32
CA LEU A 168 15.63 -2.62 -9.52
C LEU A 168 16.66 -1.86 -10.37
N SER A 169 16.32 -1.43 -11.59
CA SER A 169 17.29 -0.76 -12.49
C SER A 169 17.90 0.48 -11.84
N GLY A 170 17.14 1.22 -11.03
CA GLY A 170 17.65 2.40 -10.30
C GLY A 170 18.66 2.10 -9.19
N TRP A 171 18.79 0.84 -8.77
CA TRP A 171 19.81 0.38 -7.82
C TRP A 171 20.96 -0.34 -8.53
N ARG A 172 20.67 -1.10 -9.60
CA ARG A 172 21.68 -1.83 -10.38
C ARG A 172 22.56 -0.92 -11.22
N ASP A 173 22.01 0.19 -11.69
CA ASP A 173 22.79 1.23 -12.37
C ASP A 173 23.51 2.12 -11.34
N GLN A 174 24.84 2.06 -11.32
CA GLN A 174 25.65 2.71 -10.29
C GLN A 174 25.57 4.24 -10.35
N GLU A 175 25.45 4.82 -11.55
CA GLU A 175 25.30 6.26 -11.73
C GLU A 175 23.94 6.74 -11.19
N THR A 176 22.86 6.07 -11.59
CA THR A 176 21.50 6.32 -11.09
C THR A 176 21.44 6.17 -9.57
N TRP A 177 21.99 5.09 -9.02
CA TRP A 177 21.97 4.86 -7.58
C TRP A 177 22.76 5.92 -6.81
N ASN A 178 23.90 6.38 -7.34
CA ASN A 178 24.67 7.46 -6.74
C ASN A 178 23.90 8.79 -6.76
N SER A 179 23.21 9.09 -7.87
CA SER A 179 22.34 10.27 -7.99
C SER A 179 21.19 10.23 -6.98
N ILE A 180 20.50 9.08 -6.86
CA ILE A 180 19.47 8.87 -5.83
C ILE A 180 20.05 9.06 -4.43
N CYS A 181 21.22 8.47 -4.14
CA CYS A 181 21.85 8.59 -2.84
C CYS A 181 22.16 10.03 -2.45
N ALA A 182 22.71 10.81 -3.39
CA ALA A 182 23.05 12.21 -3.18
C ALA A 182 21.81 13.07 -2.89
N ARG A 183 20.68 12.79 -3.54
CA ARG A 183 19.43 13.54 -3.37
C ARG A 183 18.64 13.12 -2.13
N ILE A 184 18.58 11.84 -1.80
CA ILE A 184 17.64 11.31 -0.79
C ILE A 184 18.29 11.12 0.58
N PHE A 185 19.58 10.78 0.66
CA PHE A 185 20.21 10.35 1.91
C PHE A 185 21.21 11.38 2.45
N HIS A 186 20.75 12.22 3.38
CA HIS A 186 21.64 13.12 4.12
C HIS A 186 22.43 12.44 5.25
N LYS A 187 22.05 11.21 5.63
CA LYS A 187 22.69 10.43 6.70
C LYS A 187 23.25 9.12 6.14
N LEU A 188 24.52 8.85 6.40
CA LEU A 188 25.20 7.61 5.97
C LEU A 188 24.44 6.35 6.41
N ARG A 189 23.87 6.35 7.61
CA ARG A 189 23.08 5.23 8.13
C ARG A 189 21.89 4.87 7.23
N ALA A 190 21.18 5.87 6.69
CA ALA A 190 20.05 5.63 5.80
C ALA A 190 20.51 5.04 4.46
N ARG A 191 21.61 5.58 3.90
CA ARG A 191 22.22 5.06 2.67
C ARG A 191 22.67 3.61 2.82
N LEU A 192 23.36 3.28 3.92
CA LEU A 192 23.82 1.91 4.21
C LEU A 192 22.64 0.95 4.36
N TYR A 193 21.59 1.36 5.09
CA TYR A 193 20.37 0.56 5.25
C TYR A 193 19.71 0.25 3.90
N TRP A 194 19.50 1.24 3.05
CA TRP A 194 18.83 1.02 1.76
C TRP A 194 19.70 0.28 0.76
N THR A 195 21.02 0.49 0.78
CA THR A 195 21.97 -0.33 0.00
C THR A 195 21.87 -1.80 0.41
N TRP A 196 21.87 -2.09 1.71
CA TRP A 196 21.69 -3.44 2.21
C TRP A 196 20.32 -4.02 1.85
N MET A 197 19.23 -3.26 2.04
CA MET A 197 17.87 -3.69 1.71
C MET A 197 17.73 -4.06 0.24
N PHE A 198 18.18 -3.22 -0.69
CA PHE A 198 18.10 -3.54 -2.11
C PHE A 198 19.00 -4.71 -2.50
N GLY A 199 20.16 -4.86 -1.86
CA GLY A 199 20.95 -6.09 -1.98
C GLY A 199 20.20 -7.35 -1.54
N GLN A 200 19.37 -7.29 -0.48
CA GLN A 200 18.52 -8.42 -0.08
C GLN A 200 17.41 -8.70 -1.10
N VAL A 201 16.80 -7.66 -1.66
CA VAL A 201 15.73 -7.79 -2.67
C VAL A 201 16.28 -8.34 -3.99
N ASP A 202 17.46 -7.90 -4.40
CA ASP A 202 18.16 -8.37 -5.60
C ASP A 202 18.55 -9.84 -5.51
N GLN A 203 19.07 -10.25 -4.35
CA GLN A 203 19.41 -11.65 -4.05
C GLN A 203 18.18 -12.53 -3.75
N GLN A 204 16.96 -12.02 -4.01
CA GLN A 204 15.69 -12.71 -3.80
C GLN A 204 15.45 -13.19 -2.34
N ARG A 205 16.17 -12.62 -1.38
CA ARG A 205 15.98 -12.92 0.06
C ARG A 205 14.81 -12.17 0.68
N ARG A 206 14.28 -11.16 -0.02
CA ARG A 206 13.08 -10.42 0.36
C ARG A 206 12.13 -10.28 -0.82
N ASP A 207 10.98 -10.92 -0.70
CA ASP A 207 9.87 -10.81 -1.65
C ASP A 207 8.99 -9.61 -1.29
N THR A 208 9.29 -8.44 -1.87
CA THR A 208 8.58 -7.19 -1.59
C THR A 208 8.42 -6.34 -2.85
N TRP A 209 7.19 -5.90 -3.10
CA TRP A 209 6.87 -4.93 -4.15
C TRP A 209 7.07 -3.48 -3.66
N ALA A 210 6.78 -3.20 -2.39
CA ALA A 210 6.78 -1.85 -1.82
C ALA A 210 8.18 -1.20 -1.89
N SER A 211 9.25 -1.95 -1.59
CA SER A 211 10.62 -1.44 -1.74
C SER A 211 10.97 -1.15 -3.21
N ARG A 212 10.48 -1.95 -4.16
CA ARG A 212 10.70 -1.72 -5.60
C ARG A 212 9.97 -0.47 -6.08
N PHE A 213 8.75 -0.24 -5.58
CA PHE A 213 8.01 0.98 -5.90
C PHE A 213 8.64 2.21 -5.25
N LEU A 214 9.13 2.12 -4.01
CA LEU A 214 9.89 3.21 -3.40
C LEU A 214 11.15 3.58 -4.21
N LEU A 215 11.90 2.59 -4.68
CA LEU A 215 13.04 2.82 -5.56
C LEU A 215 12.61 3.47 -6.89
N THR A 216 11.45 3.09 -7.42
CA THR A 216 10.86 3.71 -8.62
C THR A 216 10.59 5.19 -8.37
N ILE A 217 9.91 5.53 -7.27
CA ILE A 217 9.62 6.91 -6.88
C ILE A 217 10.92 7.71 -6.79
N TRP A 218 11.95 7.15 -6.14
CA TRP A 218 13.27 7.77 -6.09
C TRP A 218 13.88 7.95 -7.46
N LYS A 219 13.89 6.93 -8.32
CA LYS A 219 14.43 7.04 -9.67
C LYS A 219 13.77 8.15 -10.48
N GLN A 220 12.45 8.32 -10.34
CA GLN A 220 11.68 9.33 -11.07
C GLN A 220 11.69 10.73 -10.41
N SER A 221 12.44 10.89 -9.31
CA SER A 221 12.44 12.12 -8.52
C SER A 221 11.07 12.54 -7.98
N GLY A 222 10.16 11.58 -7.80
CA GLY A 222 8.83 11.82 -7.24
C GLY A 222 8.80 11.79 -5.72
N CYS A 223 7.61 12.05 -5.17
CA CYS A 223 7.31 12.02 -3.75
C CYS A 223 5.99 11.27 -3.46
N ALA A 224 5.78 10.93 -2.20
CA ALA A 224 4.52 10.42 -1.68
C ALA A 224 3.92 11.41 -0.69
N ILE A 225 2.60 11.59 -0.75
CA ILE A 225 1.86 12.31 0.29
C ILE A 225 1.84 11.45 1.55
N ILE A 226 2.16 12.06 2.69
CA ILE A 226 2.07 11.46 4.03
C ILE A 226 1.10 12.26 4.89
N PRO A 227 0.14 11.61 5.57
CA PRO A 227 -0.86 12.33 6.35
C PRO A 227 -0.26 12.77 7.68
N ARG A 228 -0.69 13.94 8.18
CA ARG A 228 -0.30 14.45 9.49
C ARG A 228 -0.79 13.52 10.60
N LEU A 229 -2.03 13.05 10.50
CA LEU A 229 -2.61 12.04 11.37
C LEU A 229 -2.46 10.66 10.75
N ASN A 230 -2.24 9.63 11.56
CA ASN A 230 -2.22 8.26 11.07
C ASN A 230 -3.66 7.81 10.78
N LEU A 231 -4.04 7.53 9.54
CA LEU A 231 -5.43 7.24 9.14
C LEU A 231 -5.74 5.75 8.99
N THR A 232 -4.74 4.90 9.20
CA THR A 232 -4.80 3.46 8.93
C THR A 232 -4.02 2.70 10.00
N GLU A 233 -4.48 1.49 10.34
CA GLU A 233 -3.86 0.62 11.33
C GLU A 233 -3.47 -0.70 10.68
N ASN A 234 -2.22 -1.10 10.81
CA ASN A 234 -1.79 -2.44 10.42
C ASN A 234 -1.98 -3.39 11.61
N ILE A 235 -2.82 -4.41 11.45
CA ILE A 235 -3.14 -5.43 12.46
C ILE A 235 -2.40 -6.76 12.23
N GLY A 236 -1.46 -6.77 11.28
CA GLY A 236 -0.65 -7.92 10.85
C GLY A 236 0.59 -8.17 11.72
N PHE A 237 0.76 -7.47 12.83
CA PHE A 237 1.85 -7.67 13.80
C PHE A 237 1.65 -8.91 14.69
N ASN A 238 1.22 -10.00 14.08
CA ASN A 238 0.98 -11.29 14.71
C ASN A 238 1.77 -12.40 13.99
N SER A 239 1.68 -13.64 14.47
CA SER A 239 2.42 -14.78 13.93
C SER A 239 2.11 -15.11 12.47
N GLU A 240 1.02 -14.57 11.91
CA GLU A 240 0.64 -14.75 10.50
C GLU A 240 1.24 -13.66 9.58
N GLY A 241 1.88 -12.63 10.15
CA GLY A 241 2.56 -11.53 9.48
C GLY A 241 3.74 -11.97 8.59
N THR A 242 3.73 -11.65 7.29
CA THR A 242 4.85 -12.02 6.39
C THR A 242 6.11 -11.19 6.65
N HIS A 243 5.96 -9.88 6.91
CA HIS A 243 7.07 -8.95 7.15
C HIS A 243 7.02 -8.27 8.54
N THR A 244 5.91 -8.42 9.25
CA THR A 244 5.55 -7.69 10.47
C THR A 244 5.61 -8.55 11.73
N ALA A 245 5.63 -9.88 11.62
CA ALA A 245 5.59 -10.80 12.77
C ALA A 245 6.70 -10.55 13.81
N HIS A 246 7.86 -10.03 13.39
CA HIS A 246 8.99 -9.73 14.27
C HIS A 246 8.91 -8.35 14.97
N PHE A 247 7.85 -7.58 14.71
CA PHE A 247 7.68 -6.21 15.22
C PHE A 247 6.42 -6.02 16.08
N SER A 248 5.93 -7.09 16.72
CA SER A 248 4.77 -7.04 17.64
C SER A 248 4.92 -5.93 18.68
N GLY A 249 3.86 -5.13 18.90
CA GLY A 249 3.87 -3.97 19.81
C GLY A 249 4.17 -2.63 19.13
N GLN A 250 4.32 -2.58 17.80
CA GLN A 250 4.50 -1.35 17.02
C GLN A 250 3.24 -0.91 16.27
N GLU A 251 2.08 -1.44 16.66
CA GLU A 251 0.79 -1.06 16.12
C GLU A 251 0.53 0.44 16.37
N VAL A 252 0.04 1.13 15.35
CA VAL A 252 -0.36 2.52 15.44
C VAL A 252 -1.82 2.60 15.04
N THR A 253 -2.66 3.04 15.97
CA THR A 253 -4.10 3.17 15.77
C THR A 253 -4.41 4.25 14.73
N ALA A 254 -5.48 4.02 13.97
CA ALA A 254 -6.02 5.02 13.06
C ALA A 254 -6.68 6.19 13.84
N CYS A 255 -6.63 7.38 13.27
CA CYS A 255 -7.21 8.60 13.79
C CYS A 255 -8.12 9.22 12.73
N GLN A 256 -9.16 9.92 13.19
CA GLN A 256 -10.06 10.63 12.31
C GLN A 256 -9.44 11.93 11.77
N GLN A 257 -9.50 12.13 10.46
CA GLN A 257 -9.19 13.39 9.79
C GLN A 257 -10.41 14.30 9.71
N SER A 258 -10.21 15.58 9.99
CA SER A 258 -11.24 16.63 9.81
C SER A 258 -11.16 17.24 8.41
N PHE A 259 -12.29 17.77 7.93
CA PHE A 259 -12.42 18.41 6.62
C PHE A 259 -13.08 19.79 6.73
N PRO A 260 -12.82 20.74 5.81
CA PRO A 260 -11.96 20.61 4.61
C PRO A 260 -10.48 20.44 4.97
N LEU A 261 -9.71 19.80 4.08
CA LEU A 261 -8.27 19.63 4.32
C LEU A 261 -7.55 20.98 4.23
N ARG A 262 -6.59 21.17 5.13
CA ARG A 262 -5.58 22.21 5.01
C ARG A 262 -4.46 21.70 4.11
N HIS A 263 -4.36 22.29 2.92
CA HIS A 263 -3.37 21.91 1.93
C HIS A 263 -2.08 22.72 2.10
N PRO A 264 -0.90 22.07 1.98
CA PRO A 264 0.37 22.78 1.89
C PRO A 264 0.43 23.66 0.63
N HIS A 265 1.15 24.77 0.74
CA HIS A 265 1.29 25.76 -0.33
C HIS A 265 2.20 25.29 -1.48
N GLN A 266 3.09 24.33 -1.23
CA GLN A 266 4.07 23.82 -2.19
C GLN A 266 4.28 22.32 -2.00
N ILE A 267 4.74 21.66 -3.06
CA ILE A 267 5.19 20.26 -3.07
C ILE A 267 6.65 20.18 -2.59
#